data_AF-A0A7X6ZG95-F1
#
_entry.id   AF-A0A7X6ZG95-F1
#
_cell.length_a   1.000
_cell.length_b   1.000
_cell.length_c   1.000
_cell.angle_alpha   90.00
_cell.angle_beta   90.00
_cell.angle_gamma   90.00
#
_symmetry.space_group_name_H-M   'P 1'
#
loop_
_entity.id
_entity.type
_entity.pdbx_description
1 polymer ?
#
loop_
_entity_poly.entity_id
_entity_poly.type
_entity_poly.pdbx_seq_one_letter_code
_entity_poly.pdbx_strand_id
1 'polypeptide(L)'
;MHKSLLIVMLDVMVMSVLALTVGGGQGRSILPIHKWSTLIEKGIVKEKSMTSQIRILKNELERATERANSAEIRAELAAERERVASLLSKEAEAKRAAFEVALFEAKEDAKQAEIKAGIAAEKQRTADIAAREALERQRIADEQARRAETIAREAEVEAARAVEREKVAKSEAEKLMAQKQLLEQRAGEAEEAAHQAELRAKAAEEKRTAALAETERARAKELEFQKTAEAAREELKKVELQINTANLRHEEAQRIIEEAKTKEAVATKEASEATKKTKVAELKLAEIEAIIKNAGIAEAKAREREQEALARLEESRVAEGKALESARQALKMKEEALDEAKLAKQELESMQGDILDARIGAEVATAKLDAAVTEKERVTKELEQIEEDRQKSVWLLRDNAMFKVRFQMEEAPPDQQLISVSRRDTLHLPMIKMGNSSCVVANMSDLGLTWWHLQQGGNISGVVYLAAKVEGSDNFRLFEPMFIENSAPGICYLPFTSTNLPYALEPIGTNRLKQDRVQEALLFKVKDPNSVITVSLVPELVSDFVKVKLAERGPRTIFSRTRIDEGDYLLTTNGKFIGVMVSKNLCYVIPSEMPESSELFRIPVAPQPGQQYFRAFVNAAIEARKTMRKNKR
;
A
#
# COMPACT_ATOMS: atom_id res chain seq x y z
N MET A 1 137.54 -63.27 -62.39
CA MET A 1 138.76 -63.45 -63.21
C MET A 1 139.67 -64.57 -62.68
N HIS A 2 139.16 -65.75 -62.32
CA HIS A 2 139.99 -66.84 -61.76
C HIS A 2 139.79 -68.21 -62.46
N LYS A 3 138.98 -68.27 -63.53
CA LYS A 3 138.75 -69.52 -64.30
C LYS A 3 139.61 -69.65 -65.56
N SER A 4 140.28 -68.57 -66.01
CA SER A 4 141.11 -68.56 -67.22
C SER A 4 142.58 -68.97 -66.96
N LEU A 5 143.10 -68.81 -65.74
CA LEU A 5 144.47 -69.19 -65.39
C LEU A 5 144.63 -70.73 -65.27
N LEU A 6 143.56 -71.42 -64.87
CA LEU A 6 143.56 -72.87 -64.63
C LEU A 6 143.59 -73.68 -65.93
N ILE A 7 143.02 -73.13 -67.02
CA ILE A 7 142.99 -73.79 -68.34
C ILE A 7 144.37 -73.71 -69.01
N VAL A 8 145.11 -72.61 -68.83
CA VAL A 8 146.48 -72.45 -69.37
C VAL A 8 147.49 -73.35 -68.65
N MET A 9 147.33 -73.59 -67.33
CA MET A 9 148.21 -74.53 -66.60
C MET A 9 147.97 -76.00 -66.98
N LEU A 10 146.73 -76.39 -67.29
CA LEU A 10 146.42 -77.77 -67.68
C LEU A 10 147.02 -78.13 -69.06
N ASP A 11 147.00 -77.21 -70.02
CA ASP A 11 147.58 -77.44 -71.36
C ASP A 11 149.12 -77.54 -71.34
N VAL A 12 149.80 -76.84 -70.42
CA VAL A 12 151.25 -76.94 -70.26
C VAL A 12 151.66 -78.28 -69.61
N MET A 13 150.85 -78.82 -68.70
CA MET A 13 151.14 -80.11 -68.07
C MET A 13 150.87 -81.30 -69.00
N VAL A 14 149.82 -81.24 -69.84
CA VAL A 14 149.52 -82.33 -70.80
C VAL A 14 150.56 -82.40 -71.93
N MET A 15 151.08 -81.26 -72.40
CA MET A 15 152.19 -81.24 -73.38
C MET A 15 153.53 -81.74 -72.81
N SER A 16 153.72 -81.68 -71.49
CA SER A 16 154.96 -82.14 -70.84
C SER A 16 155.00 -83.66 -70.60
N VAL A 17 153.84 -84.32 -70.49
CA VAL A 17 153.75 -85.77 -70.26
C VAL A 17 153.73 -86.57 -71.57
N LEU A 18 153.20 -86.01 -72.66
CA LEU A 18 153.25 -86.65 -73.99
C LEU A 18 154.65 -86.66 -74.63
N ALA A 19 155.61 -85.92 -74.07
CA ALA A 19 157.02 -85.94 -74.50
C ALA A 19 157.86 -87.10 -73.91
N LEU A 20 157.32 -87.94 -73.01
CA LEU A 20 158.15 -88.88 -72.22
C LEU A 20 157.80 -90.37 -72.27
N THR A 21 156.80 -90.84 -73.03
CA THR A 21 156.41 -92.29 -72.96
C THR A 21 156.09 -93.01 -74.27
N VAL A 22 156.58 -92.56 -75.43
CA VAL A 22 156.77 -93.42 -76.63
C VAL A 22 157.96 -92.87 -77.44
N GLY A 23 159.14 -93.49 -77.57
CA GLY A 23 159.60 -94.82 -77.19
C GLY A 23 160.36 -95.46 -78.36
N GLY A 24 161.69 -95.30 -78.39
CA GLY A 24 162.65 -96.29 -78.92
C GLY A 24 162.78 -96.50 -80.45
N GLY A 25 163.96 -96.15 -80.96
CA GLY A 25 164.71 -97.01 -81.91
C GLY A 25 164.47 -96.81 -83.40
N GLN A 26 165.52 -96.38 -84.10
CA GLN A 26 165.81 -96.54 -85.54
C GLN A 26 164.62 -96.74 -86.51
N GLY A 27 164.32 -95.73 -87.33
CA GLY A 27 163.56 -95.93 -88.59
C GLY A 27 162.85 -94.69 -89.16
N ARG A 28 163.45 -94.09 -90.20
CA ARG A 28 162.97 -93.12 -91.23
C ARG A 28 161.48 -92.67 -91.23
N SER A 29 161.20 -91.35 -91.40
CA SER A 29 160.46 -90.74 -92.55
C SER A 29 159.92 -89.29 -92.36
N ILE A 30 160.58 -88.33 -93.04
CA ILE A 30 160.16 -87.16 -93.87
C ILE A 30 158.82 -86.36 -93.64
N LEU A 31 158.99 -85.04 -93.31
CA LEU A 31 158.29 -83.77 -93.72
C LEU A 31 156.75 -83.60 -93.53
N PRO A 32 156.14 -82.37 -93.47
CA PRO A 32 156.59 -81.06 -94.00
C PRO A 32 156.40 -79.81 -93.11
N ILE A 33 157.13 -78.74 -93.45
CA ILE A 33 157.15 -77.40 -92.84
C ILE A 33 156.43 -76.44 -93.81
N HIS A 34 155.22 -75.92 -93.53
CA HIS A 34 154.65 -74.70 -94.20
C HIS A 34 153.30 -74.12 -93.64
N LYS A 35 152.87 -74.37 -92.38
CA LYS A 35 151.54 -73.89 -91.89
C LYS A 35 151.51 -73.07 -90.58
N TRP A 36 152.58 -72.35 -90.23
CA TRP A 36 152.65 -71.65 -88.93
C TRP A 36 152.32 -70.14 -88.96
N SER A 37 152.35 -69.45 -90.11
CA SER A 37 152.05 -68.00 -90.14
C SER A 37 150.55 -67.65 -90.13
N THR A 38 149.67 -68.53 -90.61
CA THR A 38 148.21 -68.27 -90.69
C THR A 38 147.46 -68.48 -89.38
N LEU A 39 148.06 -69.15 -88.39
CA LEU A 39 147.47 -69.35 -87.06
C LEU A 39 147.65 -68.13 -86.14
N ILE A 40 148.74 -67.38 -86.29
CA ILE A 40 149.04 -66.21 -85.45
C ILE A 40 148.14 -65.01 -85.84
N GLU A 41 147.92 -64.75 -87.13
CA GLU A 41 147.00 -63.68 -87.57
C GLU A 41 145.55 -63.94 -87.15
N LYS A 42 145.09 -65.20 -87.19
CA LYS A 42 143.74 -65.56 -86.73
C LYS A 42 143.56 -65.41 -85.21
N GLY A 43 144.64 -65.50 -84.43
CA GLY A 43 144.62 -65.25 -82.99
C GLY A 43 144.35 -63.79 -82.63
N ILE A 44 145.06 -62.86 -83.29
CA ILE A 44 144.98 -61.41 -82.98
C ILE A 44 143.63 -60.80 -83.38
N VAL A 45 143.03 -61.25 -84.49
CA VAL A 45 141.69 -60.80 -84.91
C VAL A 45 140.60 -61.24 -83.92
N LYS A 46 140.75 -62.44 -83.33
CA LYS A 46 139.78 -62.98 -82.37
C LYS A 46 139.86 -62.28 -81.01
N GLU A 47 141.05 -61.88 -80.59
CA GLU A 47 141.25 -61.11 -79.36
C GLU A 47 140.64 -59.71 -79.46
N LYS A 48 140.86 -58.99 -80.58
CA LYS A 48 140.24 -57.67 -80.82
C LYS A 48 138.70 -57.74 -80.87
N SER A 49 138.15 -58.81 -81.43
CA SER A 49 136.69 -59.08 -81.44
C SER A 49 136.13 -59.28 -80.03
N MET A 50 136.81 -60.07 -79.18
CA MET A 50 136.37 -60.30 -77.81
C MET A 50 136.47 -59.04 -76.92
N THR A 51 137.51 -58.23 -77.06
CA THR A 51 137.57 -56.93 -76.35
C THR A 51 136.44 -55.97 -76.76
N SER A 52 136.01 -56.01 -78.02
CA SER A 52 134.89 -55.19 -78.51
C SER A 52 133.56 -55.67 -77.93
N GLN A 53 133.35 -57.00 -77.86
CA GLN A 53 132.16 -57.58 -77.23
C GLN A 53 132.09 -57.30 -75.73
N ILE A 54 133.21 -57.36 -75.01
CA ILE A 54 133.26 -57.01 -73.57
C ILE A 54 132.89 -55.54 -73.36
N ARG A 55 133.33 -54.64 -74.24
CA ARG A 55 132.96 -53.21 -74.16
C ARG A 55 131.47 -52.99 -74.42
N ILE A 56 130.87 -53.69 -75.38
CA ILE A 56 129.43 -53.61 -75.67
C ILE A 56 128.61 -54.11 -74.48
N LEU A 57 128.96 -55.27 -73.94
CA LEU A 57 128.26 -55.86 -72.78
C LEU A 57 128.38 -54.99 -71.52
N LYS A 58 129.52 -54.33 -71.32
CA LYS A 58 129.69 -53.38 -70.20
C LYS A 58 128.77 -52.16 -70.34
N ASN A 59 128.67 -51.60 -71.54
CA ASN A 59 127.77 -50.48 -71.83
C ASN A 59 126.29 -50.89 -71.73
N GLU A 60 125.94 -52.13 -72.09
CA GLU A 60 124.57 -52.65 -71.92
C GLU A 60 124.22 -52.84 -70.45
N LEU A 61 125.17 -53.32 -69.63
CA LEU A 61 124.99 -53.47 -68.19
C LEU A 61 124.83 -52.10 -67.48
N GLU A 62 125.61 -51.10 -67.87
CA GLU A 62 125.48 -49.73 -67.35
C GLU A 62 124.11 -49.13 -67.72
N ARG A 63 123.64 -49.31 -68.96
CA ARG A 63 122.29 -48.86 -69.35
C ARG A 63 121.17 -49.62 -68.64
N ALA A 64 121.36 -50.92 -68.37
CA ALA A 64 120.37 -51.71 -67.64
C ALA A 64 120.27 -51.28 -66.17
N THR A 65 121.40 -50.96 -65.54
CA THR A 65 121.45 -50.48 -64.15
C THR A 65 120.89 -49.06 -64.02
N GLU A 66 121.18 -48.15 -64.95
CA GLU A 66 120.55 -46.82 -64.99
C GLU A 66 119.02 -46.91 -65.15
N ARG A 67 118.53 -47.81 -66.01
CA ARG A 67 117.08 -48.05 -66.16
C ARG A 67 116.46 -48.59 -64.88
N ALA A 68 117.11 -49.56 -64.23
CA ALA A 68 116.64 -50.12 -62.97
C ALA A 68 116.53 -49.02 -61.88
N ASN A 69 117.58 -48.23 -61.69
CA ASN A 69 117.58 -47.13 -60.71
C ASN A 69 116.53 -46.06 -61.05
N SER A 70 116.35 -45.73 -62.33
CA SER A 70 115.30 -44.78 -62.75
C SER A 70 113.88 -45.31 -62.53
N ALA A 71 113.69 -46.63 -62.62
CA ALA A 71 112.41 -47.28 -62.37
C ALA A 71 112.10 -47.32 -60.86
N GLU A 72 113.12 -47.58 -60.03
CA GLU A 72 113.03 -47.56 -58.57
C GLU A 72 112.67 -46.15 -58.06
N ILE A 73 113.38 -45.11 -58.50
CA ILE A 73 113.07 -43.71 -58.14
C ILE A 73 111.64 -43.33 -58.56
N ARG A 74 111.18 -43.76 -59.75
CA ARG A 74 109.80 -43.49 -60.19
C ARG A 74 108.75 -44.23 -59.36
N ALA A 75 109.04 -45.45 -58.93
CA ALA A 75 108.16 -46.22 -58.07
C ALA A 75 108.04 -45.59 -56.68
N GLU A 76 109.15 -45.13 -56.10
CA GLU A 76 109.15 -44.40 -54.82
C GLU A 76 108.35 -43.10 -54.91
N LEU A 77 108.55 -42.32 -55.98
CA LEU A 77 107.82 -41.05 -56.20
C LEU A 77 106.32 -41.28 -56.42
N ALA A 78 105.94 -42.39 -57.05
CA ALA A 78 104.53 -42.77 -57.19
C ALA A 78 103.92 -43.15 -55.83
N ALA A 79 104.64 -43.92 -55.01
CA ALA A 79 104.20 -44.29 -53.66
C ALA A 79 104.08 -43.08 -52.73
N GLU A 80 104.99 -42.10 -52.82
CA GLU A 80 104.88 -40.85 -52.05
C GLU A 80 103.69 -40.00 -52.50
N ARG A 81 103.44 -39.88 -53.81
CA ARG A 81 102.27 -39.17 -54.33
C ARG A 81 100.97 -39.79 -53.87
N GLU A 82 100.89 -41.12 -53.83
CA GLU A 82 99.73 -41.84 -53.33
C GLU A 82 99.52 -41.61 -51.81
N ARG A 83 100.60 -41.60 -51.02
CA ARG A 83 100.54 -41.23 -49.59
C ARG A 83 100.04 -39.79 -49.40
N VAL A 84 100.59 -38.82 -50.14
CA VAL A 84 100.16 -37.43 -50.07
C VAL A 84 98.68 -37.27 -50.49
N ALA A 85 98.26 -37.93 -51.56
CA ALA A 85 96.86 -37.94 -52.00
C ALA A 85 95.94 -38.53 -50.92
N SER A 86 96.35 -39.61 -50.26
CA SER A 86 95.58 -40.22 -49.16
C SER A 86 95.48 -39.30 -47.93
N LEU A 87 96.53 -38.54 -47.61
CA LEU A 87 96.53 -37.58 -46.51
C LEU A 87 95.64 -36.37 -46.82
N LEU A 88 95.71 -35.83 -48.03
CA LEU A 88 94.84 -34.74 -48.48
C LEU A 88 93.36 -35.17 -48.53
N SER A 89 93.08 -36.41 -48.92
CA SER A 89 91.72 -36.97 -48.89
C SER A 89 91.20 -37.05 -47.44
N LYS A 90 92.01 -37.56 -46.51
CA LYS A 90 91.65 -37.62 -45.08
C LYS A 90 91.47 -36.22 -44.47
N GLU A 91 92.29 -35.24 -44.87
CA GLU A 91 92.14 -33.86 -44.42
C GLU A 91 90.86 -33.22 -44.97
N ALA A 92 90.50 -33.50 -46.23
CA ALA A 92 89.25 -33.03 -46.83
C ALA A 92 88.02 -33.67 -46.16
N GLU A 93 88.07 -34.96 -45.83
CA GLU A 93 87.03 -35.66 -45.07
C GLU A 93 86.89 -35.10 -43.65
N ALA A 94 88.01 -34.86 -42.95
CA ALA A 94 88.00 -34.25 -41.62
C ALA A 94 87.40 -32.83 -41.64
N LYS A 95 87.75 -32.01 -42.65
CA LYS A 95 87.16 -30.68 -42.83
C LYS A 95 85.66 -30.75 -43.10
N ARG A 96 85.20 -31.69 -43.93
CA ARG A 96 83.76 -31.90 -44.17
C ARG A 96 83.01 -32.31 -42.91
N ALA A 97 83.55 -33.25 -42.14
CA ALA A 97 82.96 -33.65 -40.87
C ALA A 97 82.89 -32.48 -39.87
N ALA A 98 83.95 -31.66 -39.78
CA ALA A 98 83.95 -30.46 -38.94
C ALA A 98 82.90 -29.43 -39.39
N PHE A 99 82.71 -29.23 -40.70
CA PHE A 99 81.64 -28.38 -41.23
C PHE A 99 80.25 -28.93 -40.91
N GLU A 100 80.04 -30.24 -41.01
CA GLU A 100 78.74 -30.86 -40.67
C GLU A 100 78.40 -30.69 -39.19
N VAL A 101 79.38 -30.87 -38.29
CA VAL A 101 79.22 -30.62 -36.85
C VAL A 101 78.87 -29.15 -36.58
N ALA A 102 79.61 -28.20 -37.17
CA ALA A 102 79.35 -26.78 -37.00
C ALA A 102 77.96 -26.36 -37.53
N LEU A 103 77.50 -26.98 -38.63
CA LEU A 103 76.18 -26.73 -39.21
C LEU A 103 75.07 -27.33 -38.32
N PHE A 104 75.32 -28.46 -37.67
CA PHE A 104 74.42 -29.04 -36.69
C PHE A 104 74.30 -28.16 -35.43
N GLU A 105 75.42 -27.70 -34.87
CA GLU A 105 75.45 -26.78 -33.74
C GLU A 105 74.71 -25.47 -34.05
N ALA A 106 74.97 -24.86 -35.22
CA ALA A 106 74.26 -23.65 -35.64
C ALA A 106 72.74 -23.85 -35.79
N LYS A 107 72.29 -25.04 -36.21
CA LYS A 107 70.86 -25.39 -36.28
C LYS A 107 70.25 -25.58 -34.89
N GLU A 108 70.98 -26.16 -33.94
CA GLU A 108 70.52 -26.29 -32.56
C GLU A 108 70.42 -24.92 -31.88
N ASP A 109 71.43 -24.06 -32.04
CA ASP A 109 71.41 -22.70 -31.51
C ASP A 109 70.25 -21.88 -32.09
N ALA A 110 69.97 -22.00 -33.39
CA ALA A 110 68.83 -21.36 -34.03
C ALA A 110 67.49 -21.83 -33.43
N LYS A 111 67.32 -23.15 -33.21
CA LYS A 111 66.13 -23.70 -32.54
C LYS A 111 66.00 -23.23 -31.10
N GLN A 112 67.10 -23.17 -30.36
CA GLN A 112 67.07 -22.65 -28.98
C GLN A 112 66.70 -21.16 -28.95
N ALA A 113 67.17 -20.37 -29.91
CA ALA A 113 66.79 -18.97 -30.04
C ALA A 113 65.30 -18.81 -30.37
N GLU A 114 64.76 -19.63 -31.27
CA GLU A 114 63.34 -19.66 -31.62
C GLU A 114 62.46 -20.02 -30.42
N ILE A 115 62.85 -21.05 -29.65
CA ILE A 115 62.15 -21.44 -28.41
C ILE A 115 62.18 -20.31 -27.37
N LYS A 116 63.34 -19.67 -27.15
CA LYS A 116 63.48 -18.53 -26.23
C LYS A 116 62.60 -17.34 -26.65
N ALA A 117 62.54 -17.05 -27.95
CA ALA A 117 61.68 -16.01 -28.50
C ALA A 117 60.19 -16.34 -28.31
N GLY A 118 59.79 -17.61 -28.53
CA GLY A 118 58.42 -18.09 -28.28
C GLY A 118 58.00 -17.93 -26.82
N ILE A 119 58.85 -18.32 -25.88
CA ILE A 119 58.60 -18.17 -24.43
C ILE A 119 58.48 -16.68 -24.04
N ALA A 120 59.31 -15.80 -24.61
CA ALA A 120 59.22 -14.36 -24.35
C ALA A 120 57.90 -13.76 -24.86
N ALA A 121 57.46 -14.16 -26.07
CA ALA A 121 56.18 -13.72 -26.64
C ALA A 121 54.98 -14.22 -25.83
N GLU A 122 55.02 -15.46 -25.34
CA GLU A 122 53.95 -16.01 -24.49
C GLU A 122 53.87 -15.33 -23.13
N LYS A 123 55.02 -15.04 -22.49
CA LYS A 123 55.10 -14.23 -21.27
C LYS A 123 54.53 -12.82 -21.47
N GLN A 124 54.75 -12.21 -22.63
CA GLN A 124 54.18 -10.90 -22.93
C GLN A 124 52.66 -10.96 -23.10
N ARG A 125 52.13 -11.99 -23.78
CA ARG A 125 50.68 -12.20 -23.92
C ARG A 125 50.00 -12.42 -22.57
N THR A 126 50.59 -13.19 -21.67
CA THR A 126 50.03 -13.41 -20.33
C THR A 126 50.06 -12.13 -19.49
N ALA A 127 51.12 -11.32 -19.59
CA ALA A 127 51.19 -10.01 -18.97
C ALA A 127 50.11 -9.04 -19.50
N ASP A 128 49.87 -9.02 -20.82
CA ASP A 128 48.85 -8.19 -21.44
C ASP A 128 47.42 -8.60 -21.03
N ILE A 129 47.15 -9.91 -20.90
CA ILE A 129 45.88 -10.43 -20.41
C ILE A 129 45.67 -10.03 -18.93
N ALA A 130 46.69 -10.22 -18.09
CA ALA A 130 46.61 -9.84 -16.68
C ALA A 130 46.39 -8.32 -16.51
N ALA A 131 47.02 -7.49 -17.35
CA ALA A 131 46.81 -6.04 -17.35
C ALA A 131 45.37 -5.65 -17.75
N ARG A 132 44.77 -6.34 -18.72
CA ARG A 132 43.36 -6.12 -19.11
C ARG A 132 42.39 -6.54 -18.01
N GLU A 133 42.62 -7.69 -17.38
CA GLU A 133 41.80 -8.15 -16.25
C GLU A 133 41.87 -7.18 -15.06
N ALA A 134 43.05 -6.63 -14.76
CA ALA A 134 43.21 -5.63 -13.70
C ALA A 134 42.42 -4.34 -14.01
N LEU A 135 42.44 -3.88 -15.26
CA LEU A 135 41.68 -2.70 -15.70
C LEU A 135 40.15 -2.95 -15.65
N GLU A 136 39.69 -4.13 -16.03
CA GLU A 136 38.26 -4.48 -15.92
C GLU A 136 37.81 -4.57 -14.46
N ARG A 137 38.61 -5.17 -13.57
CA ARG A 137 38.31 -5.19 -12.13
C ARG A 137 38.21 -3.78 -11.56
N GLN A 138 39.09 -2.88 -11.98
CA GLN A 138 39.02 -1.48 -11.57
C GLN A 138 37.74 -0.79 -12.06
N ARG A 139 37.35 -0.99 -13.33
CA ARG A 139 36.10 -0.44 -13.87
C ARG A 139 34.86 -0.95 -13.14
N ILE A 140 34.82 -2.25 -12.82
CA ILE A 140 33.73 -2.84 -12.05
C ILE A 140 33.66 -2.24 -10.64
N ALA A 141 34.81 -2.06 -9.98
CA ALA A 141 34.88 -1.43 -8.67
C ALA A 141 34.41 0.03 -8.70
N ASP A 142 34.80 0.80 -9.71
CA ASP A 142 34.36 2.19 -9.91
C ASP A 142 32.85 2.27 -10.18
N GLU A 143 32.30 1.35 -10.98
CA GLU A 143 30.86 1.29 -11.24
C GLU A 143 30.07 0.91 -9.98
N GLN A 144 30.56 -0.04 -9.19
CA GLN A 144 29.97 -0.40 -7.90
C GLN A 144 30.00 0.77 -6.92
N ALA A 145 31.10 1.52 -6.84
CA ALA A 145 31.22 2.71 -6.00
C ALA A 145 30.20 3.79 -6.41
N ARG A 146 30.05 4.06 -7.72
CA ARG A 146 29.03 4.99 -8.22
C ARG A 146 27.60 4.55 -7.90
N ARG A 147 27.30 3.25 -8.02
CA ARG A 147 25.98 2.71 -7.65
C ARG A 147 25.70 2.86 -6.16
N ALA A 148 26.71 2.59 -5.31
CA ALA A 148 26.58 2.80 -3.87
C ALA A 148 26.33 4.28 -3.53
N GLU A 149 27.01 5.22 -4.20
CA GLU A 149 26.79 6.65 -4.02
C GLU A 149 25.38 7.07 -4.47
N THR A 150 24.86 6.54 -5.58
CA THR A 150 23.48 6.84 -6.01
C THR A 150 22.45 6.30 -5.03
N ILE A 151 22.64 5.09 -4.50
CA ILE A 151 21.75 4.48 -3.50
C ILE A 151 21.78 5.31 -2.21
N ALA A 152 22.95 5.76 -1.77
CA ALA A 152 23.08 6.60 -0.57
C ALA A 152 22.35 7.95 -0.74
N ARG A 153 22.50 8.62 -1.89
CA ARG A 153 21.77 9.86 -2.19
C ARG A 153 20.26 9.65 -2.29
N GLU A 154 19.82 8.53 -2.86
CA GLU A 154 18.39 8.18 -2.90
C GLU A 154 17.82 7.97 -1.50
N ALA A 155 18.56 7.27 -0.62
CA ALA A 155 18.18 7.08 0.78
C ALA A 155 18.13 8.41 1.56
N GLU A 156 19.06 9.35 1.32
CA GLU A 156 19.02 10.69 1.92
C GLU A 156 17.80 11.50 1.46
N VAL A 157 17.47 11.47 0.17
CA VAL A 157 16.28 12.16 -0.38
C VAL A 157 15.00 11.53 0.16
N GLU A 158 14.95 10.20 0.30
CA GLU A 158 13.82 9.49 0.87
C GLU A 158 13.63 9.82 2.36
N ALA A 159 14.72 9.84 3.14
CA ALA A 159 14.69 10.25 4.54
C ALA A 159 14.22 11.71 4.69
N ALA A 160 14.67 12.63 3.83
CA ALA A 160 14.21 14.02 3.83
C ALA A 160 12.70 14.13 3.51
N ARG A 161 12.20 13.34 2.55
CA ARG A 161 10.76 13.26 2.23
C ARG A 161 9.95 12.67 3.37
N ALA A 162 10.47 11.66 4.07
CA ALA A 162 9.80 11.09 5.25
C ALA A 162 9.65 12.13 6.36
N VAL A 163 10.68 12.94 6.61
CA VAL A 163 10.63 14.06 7.56
C VAL A 163 9.61 15.13 7.15
N GLU A 164 9.54 15.49 5.86
CA GLU A 164 8.49 16.42 5.39
C GLU A 164 7.08 15.84 5.52
N ARG A 165 6.88 14.56 5.19
CA ARG A 165 5.58 13.88 5.39
C ARG A 165 5.19 13.87 6.86
N GLU A 166 6.12 13.63 7.78
CA GLU A 166 5.86 13.67 9.21
C GLU A 166 5.46 15.10 9.66
N LYS A 167 6.10 16.15 9.13
CA LYS A 167 5.70 17.54 9.39
C LYS A 167 4.31 17.86 8.85
N VAL A 168 3.99 17.42 7.64
CA VAL A 168 2.65 17.59 7.05
C VAL A 168 1.61 16.86 7.89
N ALA A 169 1.87 15.60 8.25
CA ALA A 169 0.98 14.80 9.09
C ALA A 169 0.77 15.42 10.48
N LYS A 170 1.82 15.96 11.11
CA LYS A 170 1.69 16.71 12.37
C LYS A 170 0.83 17.97 12.20
N SER A 171 1.04 18.73 11.13
CA SER A 171 0.23 19.94 10.86
C SER A 171 -1.24 19.61 10.55
N GLU A 172 -1.51 18.50 9.88
CA GLU A 172 -2.86 18.02 9.62
C GLU A 172 -3.52 17.49 10.89
N ALA A 173 -2.78 16.75 11.73
CA ALA A 173 -3.26 16.31 13.03
C ALA A 173 -3.58 17.49 13.96
N GLU A 174 -2.75 18.54 13.97
CA GLU A 174 -3.01 19.78 14.71
C GLU A 174 -4.26 20.50 14.19
N LYS A 175 -4.47 20.58 12.87
CA LYS A 175 -5.69 21.13 12.27
C LYS A 175 -6.93 20.32 12.66
N LEU A 176 -6.85 19.00 12.62
CA LEU A 176 -7.95 18.12 13.02
C LEU A 176 -8.26 18.24 14.52
N MET A 177 -7.24 18.35 15.36
CA MET A 177 -7.41 18.58 16.80
C MET A 177 -8.04 19.95 17.08
N ALA A 178 -7.62 21.01 16.38
CA ALA A 178 -8.22 22.33 16.50
C ALA A 178 -9.67 22.34 16.00
N GLN A 179 -9.96 21.63 14.91
CA GLN A 179 -11.32 21.48 14.39
C GLN A 179 -12.20 20.69 15.36
N LYS A 180 -11.66 19.64 15.99
CA LYS A 180 -12.36 18.89 17.04
C LYS A 180 -12.67 19.77 18.26
N GLN A 181 -11.70 20.54 18.75
CA GLN A 181 -11.91 21.47 19.86
C GLN A 181 -12.97 22.54 19.52
N LEU A 182 -12.97 23.06 18.30
CA LEU A 182 -14.00 24.01 17.83
C LEU A 182 -15.39 23.37 17.82
N LEU A 183 -15.51 22.12 17.37
CA LEU A 183 -16.78 21.39 17.36
C LEU A 183 -17.24 21.03 18.78
N GLU A 184 -16.34 20.63 19.67
CA GLU A 184 -16.62 20.40 21.09
C GLU A 184 -17.09 21.68 21.78
N GLN A 185 -16.45 22.83 21.49
CA GLN A 185 -16.90 24.14 21.99
C GLN A 185 -18.29 24.50 21.46
N ARG A 186 -18.54 24.35 20.16
CA ARG A 186 -19.86 24.61 19.58
C ARG A 186 -20.94 23.68 20.13
N ALA A 187 -20.61 22.42 20.39
CA ALA A 187 -21.52 21.47 21.04
C ALA A 187 -21.83 21.91 22.47
N GLY A 188 -20.82 22.35 23.24
CA GLY A 188 -21.01 22.91 24.58
C GLY A 188 -21.87 24.17 24.58
N GLU A 189 -21.60 25.12 23.68
CA GLU A 189 -22.40 26.34 23.50
C GLU A 189 -23.86 26.02 23.11
N ALA A 190 -24.07 25.02 22.25
CA ALA A 190 -25.40 24.57 21.87
C ALA A 190 -26.14 23.90 23.04
N GLU A 191 -25.46 23.13 23.89
CA GLU A 191 -26.04 22.55 25.10
C GLU A 191 -26.40 23.61 26.14
N GLU A 192 -25.53 24.60 26.36
CA GLU A 192 -25.82 25.74 27.23
C GLU A 192 -27.01 26.56 26.69
N ALA A 193 -27.06 26.81 25.37
CA ALA A 193 -28.17 27.50 24.73
C ALA A 193 -29.48 26.73 24.86
N ALA A 194 -29.46 25.40 24.69
CA ALA A 194 -30.62 24.53 24.88
C ALA A 194 -31.09 24.55 26.35
N HIS A 195 -30.18 24.44 27.31
CA HIS A 195 -30.50 24.52 28.73
C HIS A 195 -31.08 25.89 29.12
N GLN A 196 -30.52 26.99 28.60
CA GLN A 196 -31.07 28.33 28.80
C GLN A 196 -32.46 28.49 28.14
N ALA A 197 -32.67 27.90 26.97
CA ALA A 197 -33.97 27.90 26.30
C ALA A 197 -35.01 27.11 27.11
N GLU A 198 -34.64 25.96 27.67
CA GLU A 198 -35.50 25.16 28.55
C GLU A 198 -35.87 25.91 29.83
N LEU A 199 -34.91 26.56 30.48
CA LEU A 199 -35.18 27.41 31.65
C LEU A 199 -36.12 28.57 31.31
N ARG A 200 -35.95 29.22 30.15
CA ARG A 200 -36.86 30.28 29.68
C ARG A 200 -38.24 29.75 29.36
N ALA A 201 -38.35 28.56 28.77
CA ALA A 201 -39.62 27.90 28.50
C ALA A 201 -40.38 27.58 29.80
N LYS A 202 -39.69 27.00 30.80
CA LYS A 202 -40.26 26.74 32.13
C LYS A 202 -40.73 28.02 32.82
N ALA A 203 -39.90 29.08 32.81
CA ALA A 203 -40.29 30.37 33.38
C ALA A 203 -41.48 31.02 32.63
N ALA A 204 -41.58 30.86 31.31
CA ALA A 204 -42.71 31.34 30.54
C ALA A 204 -43.99 30.54 30.83
N GLU A 205 -43.87 29.24 31.05
CA GLU A 205 -44.99 28.36 31.42
C GLU A 205 -45.51 28.67 32.84
N GLU A 206 -44.61 28.92 33.79
CA GLU A 206 -44.96 29.42 35.13
C GLU A 206 -45.68 30.78 35.07
N LYS A 207 -45.20 31.72 34.24
CA LYS A 207 -45.90 33.01 34.03
C LYS A 207 -47.27 32.82 33.41
N ARG A 208 -47.41 31.92 32.43
CA ARG A 208 -48.68 31.61 31.78
C ARG A 208 -49.68 31.01 32.76
N THR A 209 -49.25 30.08 33.59
CA THR A 209 -50.12 29.45 34.60
C THR A 209 -50.53 30.45 35.69
N ALA A 210 -49.62 31.34 36.12
CA ALA A 210 -49.95 32.43 37.03
C ALA A 210 -50.97 33.41 36.44
N ALA A 211 -50.77 33.86 35.19
CA ALA A 211 -51.69 34.74 34.50
C ALA A 211 -53.08 34.11 34.28
N LEU A 212 -53.14 32.81 33.95
CA LEU A 212 -54.40 32.07 33.86
C LEU A 212 -55.13 32.06 35.22
N ALA A 213 -54.43 31.78 36.32
CA ALA A 213 -55.02 31.80 37.66
C ALA A 213 -55.52 33.20 38.06
N GLU A 214 -54.84 34.27 37.67
CA GLU A 214 -55.29 35.65 37.90
C GLU A 214 -56.52 36.00 37.05
N THR A 215 -56.55 35.60 35.77
CA THR A 215 -57.75 35.81 34.94
C THR A 215 -58.97 35.03 35.43
N GLU A 216 -58.79 33.83 35.99
CA GLU A 216 -59.87 33.08 36.64
C GLU A 216 -60.39 33.79 37.90
N ARG A 217 -59.49 34.36 38.72
CA ARG A 217 -59.88 35.19 39.87
C ARG A 217 -60.61 36.46 39.45
N ALA A 218 -60.16 37.13 38.38
CA ALA A 218 -60.79 38.32 37.84
C ALA A 218 -62.20 38.00 37.30
N ARG A 219 -62.35 36.90 36.56
CA ARG A 219 -63.67 36.41 36.09
C ARG A 219 -64.59 36.06 37.25
N ALA A 220 -64.09 35.43 38.31
CA ALA A 220 -64.90 35.13 39.49
C ALA A 220 -65.44 36.42 40.15
N LYS A 221 -64.60 37.45 40.28
CA LYS A 221 -65.02 38.78 40.77
C LYS A 221 -66.04 39.44 39.84
N GLU A 222 -65.83 39.40 38.52
CA GLU A 222 -66.78 39.94 37.55
C GLU A 222 -68.16 39.27 37.67
N LEU A 223 -68.19 37.96 37.89
CA LEU A 223 -69.41 37.18 38.08
C LEU A 223 -70.10 37.51 39.41
N GLU A 224 -69.35 37.80 40.47
CA GLU A 224 -69.89 38.34 41.72
C GLU A 224 -70.48 39.74 41.54
N PHE A 225 -69.80 40.64 40.81
CA PHE A 225 -70.30 41.98 40.49
C PHE A 225 -71.55 41.93 39.61
N GLN A 226 -71.63 41.00 38.66
CA GLN A 226 -72.85 40.81 37.86
C GLN A 226 -74.02 40.36 38.73
N LYS A 227 -73.81 39.42 39.66
CA LYS A 227 -74.85 38.98 40.60
C LYS A 227 -75.32 40.11 41.53
N THR A 228 -74.41 40.93 42.04
CA THR A 228 -74.79 42.08 42.88
C THR A 228 -75.50 43.17 42.06
N ALA A 229 -75.08 43.41 40.81
CA ALA A 229 -75.76 44.31 39.89
C ALA A 229 -77.18 43.82 39.52
N GLU A 230 -77.36 42.52 39.33
CA GLU A 230 -78.68 41.91 39.08
C GLU A 230 -79.59 42.02 40.31
N ALA A 231 -79.09 41.71 41.51
CA ALA A 231 -79.84 41.91 42.76
C ALA A 231 -80.26 43.38 42.96
N ALA A 232 -79.35 44.32 42.67
CA ALA A 232 -79.66 45.76 42.73
C ALA A 232 -80.69 46.20 41.68
N ARG A 233 -80.74 45.55 40.49
CA ARG A 233 -81.78 45.79 39.48
C ARG A 233 -83.15 45.27 39.93
N GLU A 234 -83.20 44.16 40.65
CA GLU A 234 -84.45 43.65 41.24
C GLU A 234 -84.98 44.57 42.35
N GLU A 235 -84.10 45.10 43.20
CA GLU A 235 -84.50 46.10 44.19
C GLU A 235 -84.99 47.40 43.55
N LEU A 236 -84.35 47.85 42.48
CA LEU A 236 -84.82 48.97 41.67
C LEU A 236 -86.26 48.79 41.20
N LYS A 237 -86.59 47.62 40.65
CA LYS A 237 -87.96 47.32 40.20
C LYS A 237 -88.96 47.37 41.35
N LYS A 238 -88.56 46.95 42.56
CA LYS A 238 -89.41 47.05 43.76
C LYS A 238 -89.63 48.51 44.17
N VAL A 239 -88.58 49.33 44.13
CA VAL A 239 -88.67 50.77 44.45
C VAL A 239 -89.51 51.51 43.40
N GLU A 240 -89.32 51.24 42.11
CA GLU A 240 -90.15 51.80 41.03
C GLU A 240 -91.62 51.40 41.18
N LEU A 241 -91.91 50.15 41.56
CA LEU A 241 -93.26 49.71 41.91
C LEU A 241 -93.82 50.47 43.11
N GLN A 242 -93.02 50.70 44.15
CA GLN A 242 -93.44 51.48 45.32
C GLN A 242 -93.74 52.94 44.95
N ILE A 243 -92.90 53.57 44.13
CA ILE A 243 -93.11 54.94 43.62
C ILE A 243 -94.39 54.99 42.77
N ASN A 244 -94.60 54.02 41.88
CA ASN A 244 -95.83 53.95 41.08
C ASN A 244 -97.08 53.77 41.96
N THR A 245 -97.01 52.97 43.03
CA THR A 245 -98.12 52.86 43.99
C THR A 245 -98.32 54.13 44.82
N ALA A 246 -97.26 54.86 45.15
CA ALA A 246 -97.36 56.14 45.85
C ALA A 246 -97.97 57.23 44.93
N ASN A 247 -97.58 57.25 43.66
CA ASN A 247 -98.16 58.14 42.65
C ASN A 247 -99.65 57.84 42.42
N LEU A 248 -100.04 56.57 42.33
CA LEU A 248 -101.45 56.17 42.26
C LEU A 248 -102.25 56.64 43.49
N ARG A 249 -101.69 56.50 44.69
CA ARG A 249 -102.32 57.02 45.92
C ARG A 249 -102.39 58.55 45.95
N HIS A 250 -101.40 59.22 45.37
CA HIS A 250 -101.39 60.67 45.23
C HIS A 250 -102.47 61.14 44.24
N GLU A 251 -102.62 60.47 43.10
CA GLU A 251 -103.69 60.71 42.13
C GLU A 251 -105.08 60.43 42.73
N GLU A 252 -105.23 59.37 43.53
CA GLU A 252 -106.47 59.10 44.29
C GLU A 252 -106.77 60.18 45.33
N ALA A 253 -105.75 60.66 46.07
CA ALA A 253 -105.90 61.75 47.01
C ALA A 253 -106.26 63.07 46.30
N GLN A 254 -105.68 63.35 45.13
CA GLN A 254 -106.03 64.50 44.30
C GLN A 254 -107.47 64.41 43.79
N ARG A 255 -107.95 63.23 43.38
CA ARG A 255 -109.37 63.01 43.04
C ARG A 255 -110.30 63.27 44.22
N ILE A 256 -109.95 62.84 45.43
CA ILE A 256 -110.74 63.11 46.65
C ILE A 256 -110.77 64.62 46.96
N ILE A 257 -109.66 65.34 46.73
CA ILE A 257 -109.58 66.80 46.89
C ILE A 257 -110.43 67.52 45.82
N GLU A 258 -110.43 67.07 44.57
CA GLU A 258 -111.29 67.64 43.52
C GLU A 258 -112.79 67.31 43.74
N GLU A 259 -113.12 66.13 44.27
CA GLU A 259 -114.48 65.79 44.72
C GLU A 259 -114.93 66.63 45.93
N ALA A 260 -114.02 67.00 46.82
CA ALA A 260 -114.30 67.92 47.92
C ALA A 260 -114.55 69.35 47.41
N LYS A 261 -113.75 69.84 46.45
CA LYS A 261 -113.94 71.16 45.83
C LYS A 261 -115.22 71.26 45.00
N THR A 262 -115.67 70.17 44.38
CA THR A 262 -116.96 70.15 43.65
C THR A 262 -118.16 70.08 44.60
N LYS A 263 -118.05 69.45 45.78
CA LYS A 263 -119.08 69.53 46.83
C LYS A 263 -119.13 70.91 47.51
N GLU A 264 -117.99 71.58 47.65
CA GLU A 264 -117.92 72.96 48.15
C GLU A 264 -118.48 73.98 47.13
N ALA A 265 -118.33 73.71 45.81
CA ALA A 265 -118.93 74.50 44.73
C ALA A 265 -120.47 74.30 44.57
N VAL A 266 -121.03 73.21 45.11
CA VAL A 266 -122.49 72.98 45.16
C VAL A 266 -123.09 73.61 46.43
N ALA A 267 -122.37 73.63 47.56
CA ALA A 267 -122.81 74.31 48.79
C ALA A 267 -122.70 75.85 48.73
N THR A 268 -121.89 76.40 47.83
CA THR A 268 -121.72 77.87 47.65
C THR A 268 -122.56 78.46 46.51
N LYS A 269 -123.35 77.63 45.80
CA LYS A 269 -124.33 78.08 44.79
C LYS A 269 -125.79 78.15 45.29
N GLU A 270 -126.09 77.60 46.47
CA GLU A 270 -127.43 77.64 47.07
C GLU A 270 -127.58 78.69 48.19
N ALA A 271 -126.55 79.49 48.47
CA ALA A 271 -126.52 80.48 49.56
C ALA A 271 -126.43 81.95 49.13
N SER A 272 -126.69 82.30 47.85
CA SER A 272 -126.60 83.70 47.37
C SER A 272 -127.84 84.26 46.66
N GLU A 273 -128.96 83.53 46.60
CA GLU A 273 -130.19 84.03 45.96
C GLU A 273 -131.43 83.92 46.87
N ALA A 274 -131.43 84.66 47.98
CA ALA A 274 -132.66 85.25 48.53
C ALA A 274 -132.33 86.27 49.63
N THR A 275 -132.33 87.56 49.30
CA THR A 275 -133.01 88.58 50.12
C THR A 275 -133.07 89.93 49.40
N LYS A 276 -134.22 90.20 48.78
CA LYS A 276 -134.93 91.47 48.94
C LYS A 276 -136.38 91.31 48.49
N LYS A 277 -137.28 91.63 49.44
CA LYS A 277 -138.75 91.74 49.36
C LYS A 277 -139.49 90.41 49.57
N THR A 278 -140.46 90.28 50.48
CA THR A 278 -141.14 91.22 51.37
C THR A 278 -141.93 90.41 52.39
N LYS A 279 -142.17 91.02 53.56
CA LYS A 279 -143.08 90.59 54.63
C LYS A 279 -144.42 90.05 54.10
N VAL A 280 -145.00 89.06 54.80
CA VAL A 280 -146.27 89.17 55.55
C VAL A 280 -146.58 87.84 56.26
N ALA A 281 -147.01 88.00 57.53
CA ALA A 281 -147.62 87.04 58.47
C ALA A 281 -146.70 85.95 59.07
N GLU A 282 -146.34 86.01 60.36
CA GLU A 282 -147.19 85.67 61.52
C GLU A 282 -147.67 84.21 61.43
N LEU A 283 -147.31 83.22 62.24
CA LEU A 283 -147.02 83.02 63.68
C LEU A 283 -146.58 81.52 63.75
N LYS A 284 -145.91 80.93 64.73
CA LYS A 284 -145.43 81.27 66.07
C LYS A 284 -144.60 80.07 66.57
N LEU A 285 -143.55 80.39 67.32
CA LEU A 285 -143.17 79.84 68.65
C LEU A 285 -143.15 78.32 68.85
N ALA A 286 -141.98 77.77 69.20
CA ALA A 286 -141.65 77.44 70.61
C ALA A 286 -140.46 76.46 70.77
N GLU A 287 -139.31 76.61 70.09
CA GLU A 287 -138.21 75.63 70.27
C GLU A 287 -136.78 76.20 70.15
N ILE A 288 -136.53 77.43 70.61
CA ILE A 288 -135.16 78.03 70.65
C ILE A 288 -134.80 78.51 72.07
N GLU A 289 -135.12 77.71 73.09
CA GLU A 289 -134.47 77.84 74.41
C GLU A 289 -133.35 76.82 74.64
N ALA A 290 -133.09 75.91 73.68
CA ALA A 290 -132.02 74.90 73.80
C ALA A 290 -130.67 75.30 73.18
N ILE A 291 -130.56 76.41 72.45
CA ILE A 291 -129.38 76.69 71.60
C ILE A 291 -128.23 77.39 72.33
N ILE A 292 -128.43 77.99 73.51
CA ILE A 292 -127.37 78.82 74.13
C ILE A 292 -126.23 77.97 74.78
N LYS A 293 -126.34 76.64 74.86
CA LYS A 293 -125.32 75.82 75.56
C LYS A 293 -124.21 75.21 74.69
N ASN A 294 -124.26 75.30 73.36
CA ASN A 294 -123.34 74.52 72.49
C ASN A 294 -122.38 75.33 71.58
N ALA A 295 -122.25 76.65 71.75
CA ALA A 295 -121.34 77.44 70.92
C ALA A 295 -119.85 77.41 71.35
N GLY A 296 -119.51 76.83 72.51
CA GLY A 296 -118.14 76.87 73.06
C GLY A 296 -117.18 75.76 72.61
N ILE A 297 -117.64 74.70 71.93
CA ILE A 297 -116.84 73.48 71.70
C ILE A 297 -116.43 73.31 70.21
N ALA A 298 -117.02 74.07 69.29
CA ALA A 298 -116.77 73.91 67.85
C ALA A 298 -115.51 74.65 67.33
N GLU A 299 -115.16 75.82 67.89
CA GLU A 299 -114.01 76.59 67.42
C GLU A 299 -112.64 76.00 67.84
N ALA A 300 -112.57 75.30 68.97
CA ALA A 300 -111.32 74.69 69.43
C ALA A 300 -110.93 73.44 68.59
N LYS A 301 -111.90 72.66 68.13
CA LYS A 301 -111.65 71.45 67.30
C LYS A 301 -111.34 71.75 65.83
N ALA A 302 -111.64 72.96 65.34
CA ALA A 302 -111.34 73.36 63.97
C ALA A 302 -109.86 73.75 63.80
N ARG A 303 -109.27 74.47 64.78
CA ARG A 303 -107.86 74.88 64.74
C ARG A 303 -106.88 73.73 64.97
N GLU A 304 -107.27 72.71 65.75
CA GLU A 304 -106.45 71.52 65.99
C GLU A 304 -106.32 70.64 64.72
N ARG A 305 -107.38 70.55 63.90
CA ARG A 305 -107.37 69.78 62.64
C ARG A 305 -106.59 70.46 61.52
N GLU A 306 -106.54 71.79 61.46
CA GLU A 306 -105.69 72.50 60.50
C GLU A 306 -104.20 72.37 60.84
N GLN A 307 -103.82 72.42 62.12
CA GLN A 307 -102.44 72.21 62.52
C GLN A 307 -101.98 70.77 62.32
N GLU A 308 -102.85 69.77 62.53
CA GLU A 308 -102.54 68.36 62.28
C GLU A 308 -102.41 68.05 60.77
N ALA A 309 -103.20 68.71 59.91
CA ALA A 309 -103.11 68.56 58.46
C ALA A 309 -101.84 69.19 57.87
N LEU A 310 -101.40 70.34 58.40
CA LEU A 310 -100.13 70.97 58.00
C LEU A 310 -98.91 70.17 58.49
N ALA A 311 -98.96 69.61 59.70
CA ALA A 311 -97.89 68.74 60.21
C ALA A 311 -97.71 67.46 59.37
N ARG A 312 -98.81 66.84 58.91
CA ARG A 312 -98.74 65.64 58.03
C ARG A 312 -98.21 65.95 56.63
N LEU A 313 -98.45 67.16 56.11
CA LEU A 313 -97.87 67.62 54.84
C LEU A 313 -96.37 67.91 54.95
N GLU A 314 -95.91 68.45 56.07
CA GLU A 314 -94.48 68.62 56.32
C GLU A 314 -93.77 67.28 56.54
N GLU A 315 -94.38 66.33 57.25
CA GLU A 315 -93.84 64.96 57.37
C GLU A 315 -93.76 64.24 56.02
N SER A 316 -94.74 64.42 55.12
CA SER A 316 -94.68 63.83 53.78
C SER A 316 -93.58 64.45 52.91
N ARG A 317 -93.36 65.77 52.98
CA ARG A 317 -92.26 66.44 52.25
C ARG A 317 -90.89 66.07 52.80
N VAL A 318 -90.75 65.88 54.11
CA VAL A 318 -89.49 65.40 54.72
C VAL A 318 -89.23 63.93 54.36
N ALA A 319 -90.27 63.10 54.29
CA ALA A 319 -90.15 61.72 53.82
C ALA A 319 -89.79 61.63 52.33
N GLU A 320 -90.38 62.47 51.47
CA GLU A 320 -89.99 62.60 50.06
C GLU A 320 -88.55 63.08 49.90
N GLY A 321 -88.13 64.09 50.67
CA GLY A 321 -86.75 64.59 50.66
C GLY A 321 -85.73 63.51 51.03
N LYS A 322 -86.01 62.72 52.07
CA LYS A 322 -85.17 61.58 52.48
C LYS A 322 -85.16 60.45 51.45
N ALA A 323 -86.30 60.16 50.81
CA ALA A 323 -86.37 59.15 49.75
C ALA A 323 -85.57 59.59 48.51
N LEU A 324 -85.64 60.87 48.13
CA LEU A 324 -84.88 61.45 47.03
C LEU A 324 -83.36 61.47 47.31
N GLU A 325 -82.95 61.77 48.54
CA GLU A 325 -81.54 61.68 48.94
C GLU A 325 -81.04 60.23 48.94
N SER A 326 -81.83 59.26 49.43
CA SER A 326 -81.46 57.84 49.34
C SER A 326 -81.37 57.36 47.88
N ALA A 327 -82.25 57.84 47.00
CA ALA A 327 -82.21 57.51 45.58
C ALA A 327 -80.98 58.11 44.88
N ARG A 328 -80.58 59.33 45.27
CA ARG A 328 -79.33 59.95 44.78
C ARG A 328 -78.08 59.23 45.28
N GLN A 329 -78.05 58.80 46.54
CA GLN A 329 -76.95 57.99 47.06
C GLN A 329 -76.87 56.62 46.36
N ALA A 330 -78.00 55.98 46.10
CA ALA A 330 -78.06 54.73 45.34
C ALA A 330 -77.62 54.89 43.88
N LEU A 331 -77.87 56.04 43.25
CA LEU A 331 -77.37 56.36 41.90
C LEU A 331 -75.86 56.61 41.89
N LYS A 332 -75.31 57.31 42.89
CA LYS A 332 -73.85 57.48 43.03
C LYS A 332 -73.13 56.15 43.21
N MET A 333 -73.63 55.28 44.08
CA MET A 333 -73.06 53.93 44.28
C MET A 333 -73.11 53.10 42.99
N LYS A 334 -74.07 53.35 42.08
CA LYS A 334 -74.13 52.69 40.77
C LYS A 334 -73.12 53.23 39.77
N GLU A 335 -72.90 54.54 39.75
CA GLU A 335 -71.86 55.13 38.89
C GLU A 335 -70.48 54.61 39.31
N GLU A 336 -70.21 54.55 40.61
CA GLU A 336 -68.97 53.98 41.17
C GLU A 336 -68.82 52.49 40.81
N ALA A 337 -69.87 51.67 40.99
CA ALA A 337 -69.81 50.25 40.62
C ALA A 337 -69.67 50.01 39.10
N LEU A 338 -70.24 50.88 38.27
CA LEU A 338 -70.12 50.79 36.82
C LEU A 338 -68.73 51.22 36.32
N ASP A 339 -68.12 52.21 36.95
CA ASP A 339 -66.76 52.63 36.64
C ASP A 339 -65.72 51.61 37.15
N GLU A 340 -65.93 50.99 38.31
CA GLU A 340 -65.13 49.83 38.76
C GLU A 340 -65.26 48.63 37.81
N ALA A 341 -66.46 48.34 37.30
CA ALA A 341 -66.66 47.27 36.32
C ALA A 341 -65.97 47.56 34.97
N LYS A 342 -65.94 48.82 34.52
CA LYS A 342 -65.17 49.22 33.32
C LYS A 342 -63.66 49.06 33.55
N LEU A 343 -63.17 49.45 34.73
CA LEU A 343 -61.76 49.31 35.08
C LEU A 343 -61.35 47.83 35.12
N ALA A 344 -62.16 46.98 35.75
CA ALA A 344 -61.95 45.53 35.79
C ALA A 344 -61.96 44.90 34.39
N LYS A 345 -62.84 45.36 33.49
CA LYS A 345 -62.87 44.92 32.09
C LYS A 345 -61.59 45.33 31.34
N GLN A 346 -61.11 46.55 31.57
CA GLN A 346 -59.89 47.07 30.94
C GLN A 346 -58.63 46.33 31.43
N GLU A 347 -58.58 45.98 32.73
CA GLU A 347 -57.53 45.11 33.28
C GLU A 347 -57.56 43.70 32.66
N LEU A 348 -58.75 43.13 32.47
CA LEU A 348 -58.94 41.82 31.83
C LEU A 348 -58.47 41.81 30.37
N GLU A 349 -58.73 42.87 29.62
CA GLU A 349 -58.23 43.04 28.25
C GLU A 349 -56.71 43.18 28.21
N SER A 350 -56.10 43.88 29.18
CA SER A 350 -54.63 43.97 29.28
C SER A 350 -53.97 42.63 29.61
N MET A 351 -54.53 41.86 30.56
CA MET A 351 -54.02 40.53 30.93
C MET A 351 -54.16 39.53 29.77
N GLN A 352 -55.20 39.66 28.94
CA GLN A 352 -55.32 38.84 27.72
C GLN A 352 -54.21 39.13 26.71
N GLY A 353 -53.77 40.39 26.61
CA GLY A 353 -52.58 40.77 25.82
C GLY A 353 -51.32 40.08 26.33
N ASP A 354 -51.05 40.15 27.64
CA ASP A 354 -49.88 39.54 28.25
C ASP A 354 -49.85 38.01 28.12
N ILE A 355 -51.02 37.35 28.17
CA ILE A 355 -51.14 35.89 27.94
C ILE A 355 -50.80 35.54 26.48
N LEU A 356 -51.19 36.39 25.54
CA LEU A 356 -50.92 36.18 24.11
C LEU A 356 -49.43 36.35 23.80
N ASP A 357 -48.79 37.35 24.39
CA ASP A 357 -47.34 37.57 24.27
C ASP A 357 -46.53 36.46 24.95
N ALA A 358 -46.97 35.98 26.12
CA ALA A 358 -46.36 34.84 26.80
C ALA A 358 -46.48 33.55 25.98
N ARG A 359 -47.63 33.35 25.29
CA ARG A 359 -47.84 32.21 24.40
C ARG A 359 -46.93 32.26 23.17
N ILE A 360 -46.83 33.42 22.52
CA ILE A 360 -45.91 33.62 21.38
C ILE A 360 -44.46 33.40 21.83
N GLY A 361 -44.08 33.90 23.01
CA GLY A 361 -42.76 33.68 23.59
C GLY A 361 -42.43 32.20 23.84
N ALA A 362 -43.40 31.42 24.32
CA ALA A 362 -43.26 29.98 24.52
C ALA A 362 -43.12 29.23 23.18
N GLU A 363 -43.96 29.54 22.19
CA GLU A 363 -43.91 28.92 20.85
C GLU A 363 -42.58 29.21 20.13
N VAL A 364 -42.02 30.41 20.28
CA VAL A 364 -40.70 30.77 19.75
C VAL A 364 -39.56 30.03 20.50
N ALA A 365 -39.70 29.84 21.81
CA ALA A 365 -38.71 29.10 22.60
C ALA A 365 -38.69 27.61 22.23
N THR A 366 -39.86 26.99 22.03
CA THR A 366 -39.96 25.61 21.57
C THR A 366 -39.41 25.43 20.15
N ALA A 367 -39.70 26.37 19.23
CA ALA A 367 -39.15 26.31 17.88
C ALA A 367 -37.60 26.43 17.86
N LYS A 368 -37.02 27.22 18.77
CA LYS A 368 -35.56 27.31 18.93
C LYS A 368 -34.96 26.04 19.53
N LEU A 369 -35.66 25.37 20.44
CA LEU A 369 -35.25 24.08 21.00
C LEU A 369 -35.22 23.01 19.89
N ASP A 370 -36.28 22.93 19.08
CA ASP A 370 -36.37 21.96 17.98
C ASP A 370 -35.26 22.20 16.93
N ALA A 371 -34.95 23.46 16.62
CA ALA A 371 -33.82 23.81 15.74
C ALA A 371 -32.45 23.42 16.32
N ALA A 372 -32.25 23.55 17.64
CA ALA A 372 -31.00 23.16 18.29
C ALA A 372 -30.84 21.63 18.36
N VAL A 373 -31.93 20.89 18.62
CA VAL A 373 -31.94 19.42 18.66
C VAL A 373 -31.63 18.84 17.27
N THR A 374 -32.25 19.37 16.22
CA THR A 374 -32.01 18.93 14.84
C THR A 374 -30.58 19.20 14.37
N GLU A 375 -29.98 20.33 14.77
CA GLU A 375 -28.58 20.63 14.45
C GLU A 375 -27.61 19.71 15.23
N LYS A 376 -27.92 19.38 16.49
CA LYS A 376 -27.14 18.39 17.27
C LYS A 376 -27.14 17.03 16.58
N GLU A 377 -28.30 16.55 16.13
CA GLU A 377 -28.42 15.27 15.43
C GLU A 377 -27.67 15.26 14.09
N ARG A 378 -27.64 16.38 13.37
CA ARG A 378 -26.88 16.53 12.12
C ARG A 378 -25.38 16.40 12.38
N VAL A 379 -24.87 17.11 13.38
CA VAL A 379 -23.43 17.09 13.74
C VAL A 379 -22.99 15.70 14.23
N THR A 380 -23.83 14.99 15.01
CA THR A 380 -23.49 13.62 15.44
C THR A 380 -23.41 12.64 14.28
N LYS A 381 -24.33 12.73 13.30
CA LYS A 381 -24.29 11.89 12.10
C LYS A 381 -23.07 12.19 11.22
N GLU A 382 -22.70 13.46 11.07
CA GLU A 382 -21.48 13.84 10.35
C GLU A 382 -20.22 13.29 11.04
N LEU A 383 -20.16 13.29 12.38
CA LEU A 383 -19.04 12.69 13.13
C LEU A 383 -18.96 11.17 12.98
N GLU A 384 -20.08 10.46 13.10
CA GLU A 384 -20.14 9.01 12.87
C GLU A 384 -19.71 8.64 11.45
N GLN A 385 -20.12 9.44 10.46
CA GLN A 385 -19.75 9.23 9.06
C GLN A 385 -18.25 9.46 8.81
N ILE A 386 -17.65 10.47 9.46
CA ILE A 386 -16.20 10.71 9.43
C ILE A 386 -15.43 9.58 10.11
N GLU A 387 -15.92 9.04 11.23
CA GLU A 387 -15.29 7.89 11.90
C GLU A 387 -15.42 6.59 11.09
N GLU A 388 -16.57 6.36 10.45
CA GLU A 388 -16.73 5.26 9.49
C GLU A 388 -15.79 5.40 8.29
N ASP A 389 -15.68 6.60 7.71
CA ASP A 389 -14.77 6.86 6.58
C ASP A 389 -13.31 6.71 6.99
N ARG A 390 -12.96 7.06 8.24
CA ARG A 390 -11.63 6.82 8.82
C ARG A 390 -11.38 5.32 8.96
N GLN A 391 -12.31 4.55 9.52
CA GLN A 391 -12.18 3.10 9.68
C GLN A 391 -12.16 2.35 8.33
N LYS A 392 -12.86 2.87 7.31
CA LYS A 392 -12.84 2.38 5.93
C LYS A 392 -11.63 2.86 5.12
N SER A 393 -10.75 3.68 5.70
CA SER A 393 -9.58 4.17 4.99
C SER A 393 -8.74 2.99 4.49
N VAL A 394 -8.41 3.02 3.20
CA VAL A 394 -7.64 1.96 2.53
C VAL A 394 -6.37 1.62 3.29
N TRP A 395 -5.73 2.65 3.87
CA TRP A 395 -4.50 2.51 4.63
C TRP A 395 -4.67 1.66 5.89
N LEU A 396 -5.69 1.93 6.71
CA LEU A 396 -5.95 1.12 7.91
C LEU A 396 -6.35 -0.31 7.58
N LEU A 397 -7.17 -0.51 6.54
CA LEU A 397 -7.55 -1.85 6.10
C LEU A 397 -6.34 -2.63 5.58
N ARG A 398 -5.50 -1.98 4.77
CA ARG A 398 -4.29 -2.55 4.20
C ARG A 398 -3.28 -2.90 5.28
N ASP A 399 -2.93 -1.98 6.17
CA ASP A 399 -1.91 -2.19 7.19
C ASP A 399 -2.31 -3.28 8.19
N ASN A 400 -3.61 -3.36 8.55
CA ASN A 400 -4.13 -4.45 9.37
C ASN A 400 -4.06 -5.82 8.68
N ALA A 401 -4.16 -5.84 7.36
CA ALA A 401 -4.10 -7.05 6.55
C ALA A 401 -2.69 -7.46 6.15
N MET A 402 -1.64 -6.68 6.46
CA MET A 402 -0.27 -7.01 6.07
C MET A 402 0.34 -8.08 6.98
N PHE A 403 0.90 -9.12 6.36
CA PHE A 403 1.59 -10.21 7.04
C PHE A 403 3.01 -10.36 6.53
N LYS A 404 3.91 -10.63 7.47
CA LYS A 404 5.28 -11.04 7.21
C LYS A 404 5.30 -12.54 6.98
N VAL A 405 5.41 -12.95 5.72
CA VAL A 405 5.51 -14.36 5.31
C VAL A 405 6.98 -14.70 5.10
N ARG A 406 7.52 -15.54 5.97
CA ARG A 406 8.83 -16.17 5.76
C ARG A 406 8.61 -17.47 5.03
N PHE A 407 9.29 -17.64 3.90
CA PHE A 407 9.35 -18.93 3.23
C PHE A 407 10.76 -19.50 3.37
N GLN A 408 10.82 -20.81 3.64
CA GLN A 408 12.03 -21.59 3.55
C GLN A 408 11.78 -22.74 2.59
N MET A 409 12.51 -22.77 1.48
CA MET A 409 12.48 -23.88 0.53
C MET A 409 13.81 -24.62 0.58
N GLU A 410 13.74 -25.95 0.59
CA GLU A 410 14.90 -26.82 0.46
C GLU A 410 14.87 -27.52 -0.90
N GLU A 411 15.88 -27.25 -1.71
CA GLU A 411 16.07 -27.87 -3.02
C GLU A 411 17.10 -29.00 -2.90
N ALA A 412 16.76 -30.21 -3.37
CA ALA A 412 17.70 -31.29 -3.61
C ALA A 412 18.14 -31.26 -5.09
N PRO A 413 19.45 -31.16 -5.38
CA PRO A 413 19.96 -31.20 -6.73
C PRO A 413 19.56 -32.50 -7.43
N PRO A 414 19.30 -32.48 -8.75
CA PRO A 414 18.94 -33.68 -9.50
C PRO A 414 20.03 -34.78 -9.43
N ASP A 415 21.30 -34.40 -9.23
CA ASP A 415 22.46 -35.32 -9.31
C ASP A 415 23.31 -35.45 -8.02
N GLN A 416 22.96 -34.79 -6.91
CA GLN A 416 23.76 -34.84 -5.67
C GLN A 416 22.89 -34.95 -4.40
N GLN A 417 23.05 -36.06 -3.68
CA GLN A 417 22.31 -36.36 -2.43
C GLN A 417 22.71 -35.50 -1.22
N LEU A 418 23.67 -34.58 -1.33
CA LEU A 418 24.36 -34.00 -0.16
C LEU A 418 24.39 -32.47 -0.07
N ILE A 419 23.87 -31.72 -1.06
CA ILE A 419 23.86 -30.25 -1.01
C ILE A 419 22.41 -29.77 -1.06
N SER A 420 21.77 -29.58 0.10
CA SER A 420 20.50 -28.87 0.15
C SER A 420 20.74 -27.37 0.02
N VAL A 421 20.12 -26.74 -0.98
CA VAL A 421 20.10 -25.28 -1.06
C VAL A 421 18.86 -24.81 -0.30
N SER A 422 19.08 -24.10 0.81
CA SER A 422 18.00 -23.47 1.57
C SER A 422 17.86 -22.02 1.12
N ARG A 423 16.71 -21.68 0.51
CA ARG A 423 16.35 -20.29 0.23
C ARG A 423 15.45 -19.78 1.34
N ARG A 424 15.82 -18.63 1.92
CA ARG A 424 15.06 -17.94 2.95
C ARG A 424 14.82 -16.51 2.52
N ASP A 425 13.57 -16.18 2.35
CA ASP A 425 13.14 -14.83 2.05
C ASP A 425 11.93 -14.47 2.90
N THR A 426 11.71 -13.17 3.02
CA THR A 426 10.67 -12.58 3.82
C THR A 426 9.87 -11.65 2.95
N LEU A 427 8.60 -11.99 2.73
CA LEU A 427 7.67 -11.21 1.93
C LEU A 427 6.68 -10.50 2.85
N HIS A 428 6.32 -9.27 2.50
CA HIS A 428 5.25 -8.52 3.16
C HIS A 428 4.06 -8.51 2.22
N LEU A 429 3.06 -9.34 2.53
CA LEU A 429 1.94 -9.59 1.63
C LEU A 429 0.61 -9.39 2.35
N PRO A 430 -0.41 -8.88 1.66
CA PRO A 430 -1.73 -8.75 2.22
C PRO A 430 -2.40 -10.13 2.35
N MET A 431 -3.08 -10.31 3.48
CA MET A 431 -3.94 -11.45 3.71
C MET A 431 -5.32 -11.19 3.11
N ILE A 432 -5.86 -12.18 2.41
CA ILE A 432 -7.08 -12.09 1.61
C ILE A 432 -8.06 -13.16 2.09
N LYS A 433 -9.33 -12.78 2.21
CA LYS A 433 -10.43 -13.65 2.59
C LYS A 433 -11.09 -14.23 1.33
N MET A 434 -10.95 -15.53 1.12
CA MET A 434 -11.59 -16.24 0.01
C MET A 434 -12.63 -17.22 0.54
N GLY A 435 -13.91 -16.84 0.45
CA GLY A 435 -15.00 -17.55 1.10
C GLY A 435 -14.78 -17.69 2.61
N ASN A 436 -14.71 -18.94 3.10
CA ASN A 436 -14.46 -19.25 4.51
C ASN A 436 -12.97 -19.39 4.86
N SER A 437 -12.09 -19.29 3.86
CA SER A 437 -10.65 -19.47 4.02
C SER A 437 -9.93 -18.12 3.99
N SER A 438 -8.83 -18.02 4.71
CA SER A 438 -7.89 -16.90 4.58
C SER A 438 -6.63 -17.41 3.89
N CYS A 439 -6.07 -16.59 3.00
CA CYS A 439 -4.86 -16.93 2.24
C CYS A 439 -4.00 -15.70 2.05
N VAL A 440 -2.74 -15.90 1.70
CA VAL A 440 -1.90 -14.87 1.11
C VAL A 440 -1.70 -15.22 -0.36
N VAL A 441 -1.72 -14.20 -1.21
CA VAL A 441 -1.43 -14.36 -2.65
C VAL A 441 -0.05 -13.77 -2.93
N ALA A 442 0.77 -14.53 -3.65
CA ALA A 442 2.13 -14.14 -4.01
C ALA A 442 2.41 -14.44 -5.47
N ASN A 443 3.38 -13.75 -6.07
CA ASN A 443 3.94 -14.16 -7.35
C ASN A 443 4.93 -15.33 -7.13
N MET A 444 4.98 -16.29 -8.05
CA MET A 444 5.93 -17.39 -8.04
C MET A 444 7.39 -16.91 -7.98
N SER A 445 7.70 -15.85 -8.73
CA SER A 445 9.05 -15.29 -8.79
C SER A 445 9.48 -14.69 -7.44
N ASP A 446 8.56 -14.08 -6.70
CA ASP A 446 8.81 -13.57 -5.33
C ASP A 446 9.11 -14.71 -4.34
N LEU A 447 8.59 -15.91 -4.62
CA LEU A 447 8.85 -17.13 -3.86
C LEU A 447 10.11 -17.87 -4.35
N GLY A 448 10.83 -17.32 -5.33
CA GLY A 448 11.99 -17.98 -5.95
C GLY A 448 11.65 -19.21 -6.78
N LEU A 449 10.36 -19.45 -7.07
CA LEU A 449 9.87 -20.56 -7.86
C LEU A 449 9.91 -20.21 -9.35
N THR A 450 10.34 -21.15 -10.16
CA THR A 450 10.30 -21.03 -11.63
C THR A 450 9.46 -22.17 -12.22
N TRP A 451 8.98 -22.00 -13.45
CA TRP A 451 8.15 -23.02 -14.12
C TRP A 451 8.84 -24.40 -14.18
N TRP A 452 10.18 -24.43 -14.26
CA TRP A 452 10.98 -25.66 -14.25
C TRP A 452 10.81 -26.47 -12.97
N HIS A 453 10.66 -25.81 -11.81
CA HIS A 453 10.38 -26.49 -10.54
C HIS A 453 9.04 -27.23 -10.58
N LEU A 454 8.09 -26.78 -11.41
CA LEU A 454 6.76 -27.36 -11.50
C LEU A 454 6.65 -28.48 -12.53
N GLN A 455 7.39 -28.42 -13.64
CA GLN A 455 7.26 -29.38 -14.74
C GLN A 455 8.25 -30.55 -14.73
N GLN A 456 9.48 -30.40 -14.23
CA GLN A 456 10.54 -31.39 -14.46
C GLN A 456 11.04 -32.14 -13.22
N GLY A 457 10.31 -32.10 -12.10
CA GLY A 457 10.72 -32.83 -10.90
C GLY A 457 11.95 -32.21 -10.24
N GLY A 458 11.99 -30.87 -10.14
CA GLY A 458 12.84 -30.23 -9.14
C GLY A 458 12.50 -30.84 -7.77
N ASN A 459 13.47 -31.50 -7.13
CA ASN A 459 13.23 -32.20 -5.88
C ASN A 459 13.15 -31.18 -4.74
N ILE A 460 12.00 -30.52 -4.60
CA ILE A 460 11.71 -29.71 -3.43
C ILE A 460 11.54 -30.70 -2.26
N SER A 461 12.52 -30.76 -1.36
CA SER A 461 12.52 -31.70 -0.23
C SER A 461 11.67 -31.22 0.94
N GLY A 462 11.35 -29.93 0.97
CA GLY A 462 10.44 -29.33 1.93
C GLY A 462 10.20 -27.86 1.65
N VAL A 463 9.00 -27.39 2.01
CA VAL A 463 8.73 -25.96 2.10
C VAL A 463 8.05 -25.64 3.43
N VAL A 464 8.60 -24.66 4.14
CA VAL A 464 8.07 -24.18 5.43
C VAL A 464 7.68 -22.73 5.27
N TYR A 465 6.45 -22.41 5.67
CA TYR A 465 5.97 -21.04 5.67
C TYR A 465 5.59 -20.62 7.10
N LEU A 466 6.03 -19.43 7.47
CA LEU A 466 5.69 -18.81 8.75
C LEU A 466 5.12 -17.44 8.44
N ALA A 467 3.85 -17.23 8.81
CA ALA A 467 3.22 -15.93 8.69
C ALA A 467 3.04 -15.34 10.08
N ALA A 468 3.47 -14.09 10.26
CA ALA A 468 3.22 -13.32 11.46
C ALA A 468 2.63 -11.96 11.06
N LYS A 469 1.76 -11.41 11.90
CA LYS A 469 1.31 -10.03 11.71
C LYS A 469 2.54 -9.10 11.79
N VAL A 470 2.58 -8.05 10.96
CA VAL A 470 3.71 -7.10 10.96
C VAL A 470 3.84 -6.43 12.34
N GLU A 471 2.71 -6.19 13.00
CA GLU A 471 2.62 -5.77 14.40
C GLU A 471 2.02 -6.91 15.26
N GLY A 472 2.85 -7.62 16.02
CA GLY A 472 2.41 -8.67 16.95
C GLY A 472 3.27 -9.94 16.96
N SER A 473 3.05 -10.81 17.95
CA SER A 473 3.83 -12.05 18.18
C SER A 473 3.13 -13.34 17.73
N ASP A 474 1.94 -13.25 17.15
CA ASP A 474 1.17 -14.42 16.74
C ASP A 474 1.81 -15.06 15.52
N ASN A 475 2.54 -16.15 15.76
CA ASN A 475 3.15 -16.96 14.71
C ASN A 475 2.11 -17.97 14.19
N PHE A 476 1.57 -17.72 13.02
CA PHE A 476 0.74 -18.68 12.31
C PHE A 476 1.65 -19.65 11.56
N ARG A 477 1.60 -20.93 11.92
CA ARG A 477 2.24 -21.99 11.12
C ARG A 477 1.32 -22.34 9.96
N LEU A 478 1.79 -22.04 8.76
CA LEU A 478 1.17 -22.44 7.51
C LEU A 478 1.57 -23.91 7.25
N PHE A 479 0.60 -24.83 7.36
CA PHE A 479 0.81 -26.25 7.10
C PHE A 479 0.04 -26.66 5.84
N GLU A 480 0.63 -26.34 4.67
CA GLU A 480 0.28 -26.86 3.32
C GLU A 480 -1.16 -26.61 2.80
N PRO A 481 -1.43 -26.74 1.49
CA PRO A 481 -0.56 -26.72 0.31
C PRO A 481 -0.60 -25.37 -0.41
N MET A 482 0.53 -25.01 -1.05
CA MET A 482 0.55 -23.94 -2.04
C MET A 482 -0.18 -24.41 -3.30
N PHE A 483 -1.10 -23.59 -3.79
CA PHE A 483 -1.81 -23.86 -5.02
C PHE A 483 -1.36 -22.93 -6.13
N ILE A 484 -1.11 -23.50 -7.29
CA ILE A 484 -0.70 -22.79 -8.50
C ILE A 484 -1.80 -23.00 -9.52
N GLU A 485 -2.34 -21.91 -10.03
CA GLU A 485 -3.42 -21.97 -10.99
C GLU A 485 -2.87 -22.32 -12.38
N ASN A 486 -3.42 -23.36 -13.02
CA ASN A 486 -2.98 -23.78 -14.36
C ASN A 486 -3.22 -22.71 -15.45
N SER A 487 -4.13 -21.75 -15.19
CA SER A 487 -4.56 -20.70 -16.11
C SER A 487 -3.63 -19.49 -16.14
N ALA A 488 -2.91 -19.21 -15.04
CA ALA A 488 -2.12 -18.00 -14.84
C ALA A 488 -0.68 -18.37 -14.44
N PRO A 489 0.28 -18.36 -15.39
CA PRO A 489 1.68 -18.64 -15.05
C PRO A 489 2.21 -17.56 -14.12
N GLY A 490 2.35 -17.87 -12.83
CA GLY A 490 3.06 -17.03 -11.88
C GLY A 490 2.31 -16.59 -10.62
N ILE A 491 1.07 -17.01 -10.36
CA ILE A 491 0.37 -16.70 -9.09
C ILE A 491 0.28 -17.93 -8.19
N CYS A 492 0.54 -17.74 -6.90
CA CYS A 492 0.46 -18.76 -5.86
C CYS A 492 -0.48 -18.35 -4.73
N TYR A 493 -1.33 -19.28 -4.29
CA TYR A 493 -2.18 -19.13 -3.12
C TYR A 493 -1.59 -19.88 -1.93
N LEU A 494 -1.42 -19.18 -0.81
CA LEU A 494 -0.89 -19.69 0.45
C LEU A 494 -2.01 -19.71 1.50
N PRO A 495 -2.77 -20.82 1.65
CA PRO A 495 -3.89 -20.91 2.57
C PRO A 495 -3.46 -21.00 4.05
N PHE A 496 -4.27 -20.44 4.94
CA PHE A 496 -4.13 -20.51 6.40
C PHE A 496 -5.09 -21.53 7.00
N THR A 497 -4.69 -22.14 8.13
CA THR A 497 -5.50 -23.09 8.88
C THR A 497 -6.63 -22.43 9.66
N SER A 498 -6.47 -21.17 10.05
CA SER A 498 -7.53 -20.39 10.68
C SER A 498 -8.50 -19.92 9.61
N THR A 499 -9.71 -20.44 9.66
CA THR A 499 -10.84 -19.96 8.87
C THR A 499 -11.34 -18.66 9.50
N ASN A 500 -11.39 -17.60 8.70
CA ASN A 500 -12.00 -16.31 9.04
C ASN A 500 -11.23 -15.42 10.04
N LEU A 501 -10.14 -14.80 9.56
CA LEU A 501 -9.46 -13.73 10.28
C LEU A 501 -10.13 -12.37 9.99
N PRO A 502 -10.49 -11.56 11.01
CA PRO A 502 -11.27 -10.33 10.84
C PRO A 502 -10.52 -9.20 10.12
N TYR A 503 -9.20 -9.34 9.96
CA TYR A 503 -8.32 -8.34 9.34
C TYR A 503 -7.95 -8.67 7.88
N ALA A 504 -8.52 -9.73 7.29
CA ALA A 504 -8.24 -10.10 5.90
C ALA A 504 -9.02 -9.22 4.91
N LEU A 505 -8.38 -8.83 3.80
CA LEU A 505 -9.02 -8.05 2.75
C LEU A 505 -10.01 -8.88 1.95
N GLU A 506 -11.13 -8.27 1.60
CA GLU A 506 -12.13 -8.91 0.75
C GLU A 506 -11.81 -8.71 -0.74
N PRO A 507 -11.68 -9.79 -1.52
CA PRO A 507 -11.53 -9.72 -2.97
C PRO A 507 -12.84 -9.33 -3.65
N ILE A 508 -12.75 -8.39 -4.61
CA ILE A 508 -13.92 -7.93 -5.38
C ILE A 508 -14.32 -8.95 -6.47
N GLY A 509 -13.35 -9.65 -7.07
CA GLY A 509 -13.57 -10.54 -8.20
C GLY A 509 -13.93 -9.81 -9.51
N THR A 510 -13.77 -10.50 -10.64
CA THR A 510 -13.92 -9.92 -11.99
C THR A 510 -15.35 -9.43 -12.27
N ASN A 511 -16.36 -10.18 -11.80
CA ASN A 511 -17.77 -9.87 -12.05
C ASN A 511 -18.22 -8.58 -11.36
N ARG A 512 -17.88 -8.40 -10.07
CA ARG A 512 -18.24 -7.17 -9.35
C ARG A 512 -17.41 -5.99 -9.83
N LEU A 513 -16.14 -6.18 -10.18
CA LEU A 513 -15.31 -5.12 -10.74
C LEU A 513 -15.93 -4.52 -12.02
N LYS A 514 -16.53 -5.37 -12.86
CA LYS A 514 -17.30 -4.97 -14.06
C LYS A 514 -18.64 -4.31 -13.70
N GLN A 515 -19.39 -4.86 -12.75
CA GLN A 515 -20.69 -4.30 -12.30
C GLN A 515 -20.53 -2.91 -11.67
N ASP A 516 -19.55 -2.75 -10.79
CA ASP A 516 -19.25 -1.51 -10.07
C ASP A 516 -18.53 -0.48 -10.96
N ARG A 517 -18.17 -0.87 -12.19
CA ARG A 517 -17.45 -0.03 -13.18
C ARG A 517 -16.20 0.65 -12.58
N VAL A 518 -15.42 -0.12 -11.82
CA VAL A 518 -14.19 0.41 -11.19
C VAL A 518 -13.16 0.75 -12.28
N GLN A 519 -12.86 2.04 -12.44
CA GLN A 519 -11.91 2.54 -13.44
C GLN A 519 -10.55 2.92 -12.85
N GLU A 520 -10.47 3.14 -11.55
CA GLU A 520 -9.26 3.56 -10.85
C GLU A 520 -8.98 2.65 -9.66
N ALA A 521 -7.69 2.39 -9.41
CA ALA A 521 -7.21 1.62 -8.27
C ALA A 521 -5.90 2.18 -7.73
N LEU A 522 -5.56 1.77 -6.52
CA LEU A 522 -4.30 2.07 -5.86
C LEU A 522 -3.40 0.85 -5.98
N LEU A 523 -2.25 1.03 -6.62
CA LEU A 523 -1.19 0.04 -6.72
C LEU A 523 -0.20 0.23 -5.59
N PHE A 524 0.01 -0.85 -4.83
CA PHE A 524 0.94 -0.90 -3.72
C PHE A 524 2.14 -1.75 -4.11
N LYS A 525 3.33 -1.24 -3.81
CA LYS A 525 4.58 -1.95 -4.04
C LYS A 525 4.84 -2.98 -2.94
N VAL A 526 5.18 -4.21 -3.32
CA VAL A 526 5.56 -5.25 -2.34
C VAL A 526 6.92 -4.95 -1.73
N LYS A 527 7.87 -4.45 -2.53
CA LYS A 527 9.24 -4.13 -2.09
C LYS A 527 9.33 -2.82 -1.31
N ASP A 528 8.42 -1.88 -1.56
CA ASP A 528 8.31 -0.60 -0.86
C ASP A 528 6.86 -0.36 -0.42
N PRO A 529 6.47 -0.84 0.78
CA PRO A 529 5.11 -0.71 1.26
C PRO A 529 4.59 0.74 1.33
N ASN A 530 5.46 1.75 1.35
CA ASN A 530 5.05 3.15 1.43
C ASN A 530 4.84 3.80 0.06
N SER A 531 5.23 3.13 -1.03
CA SER A 531 5.00 3.60 -2.40
C SER A 531 3.62 3.16 -2.90
N VAL A 532 2.80 4.17 -3.24
CA VAL A 532 1.47 3.98 -3.83
C VAL A 532 1.35 4.76 -5.13
N ILE A 533 0.73 4.13 -6.13
CA ILE A 533 0.52 4.68 -7.46
C ILE A 533 -0.95 4.54 -7.84
N THR A 534 -1.57 5.62 -8.29
CA THR A 534 -2.92 5.54 -8.88
C THR A 534 -2.83 5.00 -10.30
N VAL A 535 -3.60 3.96 -10.58
CA VAL A 535 -3.64 3.29 -11.88
C VAL A 535 -5.07 3.26 -12.42
N SER A 536 -5.18 3.32 -13.74
CA SER A 536 -6.42 3.10 -14.48
C SER A 536 -6.57 1.63 -14.85
N LEU A 537 -7.78 1.11 -14.64
CA LEU A 537 -8.17 -0.26 -14.91
C LEU A 537 -9.04 -0.34 -16.16
N VAL A 538 -8.66 -1.22 -17.08
CA VAL A 538 -9.45 -1.56 -18.26
C VAL A 538 -9.79 -3.05 -18.17
N PRO A 539 -11.00 -3.41 -17.69
CA PRO A 539 -11.38 -4.80 -17.55
C PRO A 539 -11.51 -5.47 -18.92
N GLU A 540 -10.92 -6.65 -19.07
CA GLU A 540 -11.09 -7.47 -20.27
C GLU A 540 -12.40 -8.25 -20.20
N LEU A 541 -13.12 -8.32 -21.32
CA LEU A 541 -14.49 -8.85 -21.35
C LEU A 541 -14.58 -10.35 -21.02
N VAL A 542 -13.52 -11.14 -21.28
CA VAL A 542 -13.56 -12.62 -21.30
C VAL A 542 -12.43 -13.27 -20.48
N SER A 543 -11.73 -12.52 -19.63
CA SER A 543 -10.60 -13.07 -18.85
C SER A 543 -10.67 -12.64 -17.38
N ASP A 544 -10.00 -13.39 -16.51
CA ASP A 544 -9.75 -13.04 -15.10
C ASP A 544 -8.59 -12.04 -14.96
N PHE A 545 -8.28 -11.32 -16.03
CA PHE A 545 -7.25 -10.32 -16.08
C PHE A 545 -7.82 -8.93 -16.36
N VAL A 546 -7.15 -7.94 -15.80
CA VAL A 546 -7.45 -6.52 -16.03
C VAL A 546 -6.19 -5.87 -16.56
N LYS A 547 -6.34 -5.08 -17.62
CA LYS A 547 -5.26 -4.24 -18.12
C LYS A 547 -5.09 -3.05 -17.21
N VAL A 548 -3.87 -2.83 -16.76
CA VAL A 548 -3.50 -1.75 -15.85
C VAL A 548 -2.67 -0.74 -16.63
N LYS A 549 -3.07 0.53 -16.55
CA LYS A 549 -2.33 1.65 -17.12
C LYS A 549 -2.02 2.63 -15.99
N LEU A 550 -0.84 3.24 -16.03
CA LEU A 550 -0.56 4.39 -15.16
C LEU A 550 -1.60 5.47 -15.45
N ALA A 551 -2.25 6.00 -14.41
CA ALA A 551 -3.20 7.09 -14.58
C ALA A 551 -2.48 8.30 -15.19
N GLU A 552 -2.98 8.82 -16.30
CA GLU A 552 -2.41 10.01 -16.94
C GLU A 552 -2.72 11.25 -16.09
N ARG A 553 -1.85 11.59 -15.12
CA ARG A 553 -1.89 12.90 -14.45
C ARG A 553 -0.51 13.49 -14.19
N GLY A 554 -0.33 14.70 -14.73
CA GLY A 554 0.63 15.71 -14.26
C GLY A 554 1.97 15.77 -15.02
N PRO A 555 2.59 16.97 -15.11
CA PRO A 555 3.81 17.18 -15.87
C PRO A 555 4.91 16.26 -15.34
N ARG A 556 5.53 15.52 -16.26
CA ARG A 556 6.64 14.58 -16.03
C ARG A 556 7.62 15.14 -15.00
N THR A 557 7.48 14.76 -13.73
CA THR A 557 8.55 14.96 -12.76
C THR A 557 9.68 14.02 -13.17
N ILE A 558 10.79 14.63 -13.55
CA ILE A 558 11.92 14.02 -14.28
C ILE A 558 12.63 12.90 -13.48
N PHE A 559 12.25 12.64 -12.22
CA PHE A 559 13.05 11.87 -11.27
C PHE A 559 12.38 10.67 -10.57
N SER A 560 11.17 10.25 -10.96
CA SER A 560 10.70 8.92 -10.58
C SER A 560 9.95 8.28 -11.74
N ARG A 561 10.64 7.42 -12.50
CA ARG A 561 9.95 6.44 -13.34
C ARG A 561 9.34 5.41 -12.40
N THR A 562 8.21 5.73 -11.80
CA THR A 562 7.44 4.80 -10.98
C THR A 562 6.96 3.69 -11.91
N ARG A 563 7.74 2.60 -11.95
CA ARG A 563 7.51 1.44 -12.79
C ARG A 563 6.49 0.55 -12.09
N ILE A 564 5.69 -0.19 -12.84
CA ILE A 564 4.88 -1.28 -12.32
C ILE A 564 5.70 -2.56 -12.42
N ASP A 565 5.81 -3.30 -11.33
CA ASP A 565 6.58 -4.54 -11.26
C ASP A 565 5.65 -5.73 -11.01
N GLU A 566 6.14 -6.91 -11.38
CA GLU A 566 5.45 -8.17 -11.09
C GLU A 566 5.46 -8.41 -9.57
N GLY A 567 4.34 -8.92 -9.05
CA GLY A 567 4.14 -9.13 -7.61
C GLY A 567 3.47 -7.96 -6.88
N ASP A 568 3.49 -6.74 -7.44
CA ASP A 568 2.72 -5.61 -6.88
C ASP A 568 1.22 -5.94 -6.82
N TYR A 569 0.47 -5.34 -5.90
CA TYR A 569 -0.96 -5.62 -5.74
C TYR A 569 -1.84 -4.38 -5.83
N LEU A 570 -3.10 -4.60 -6.17
CA LEU A 570 -4.09 -3.56 -6.39
C LEU A 570 -5.20 -3.60 -5.35
N LEU A 571 -5.52 -2.43 -4.79
CA LEU A 571 -6.71 -2.21 -3.97
C LEU A 571 -7.62 -1.16 -4.62
N THR A 572 -8.92 -1.27 -4.39
CA THR A 572 -9.85 -0.17 -4.70
C THR A 572 -9.64 0.99 -3.72
N THR A 573 -10.19 2.17 -4.05
CA THR A 573 -10.23 3.33 -3.15
C THR A 573 -10.97 3.08 -1.83
N ASN A 574 -11.71 1.97 -1.73
CA ASN A 574 -12.48 1.59 -0.55
C ASN A 574 -11.84 0.37 0.16
N GLY A 575 -10.62 -0.02 -0.22
CA GLY A 575 -9.85 -1.07 0.47
C GLY A 575 -10.22 -2.51 0.09
N LYS A 576 -10.98 -2.73 -0.99
CA LYS A 576 -11.22 -4.09 -1.51
C LYS A 576 -10.03 -4.55 -2.32
N PHE A 577 -9.66 -5.81 -2.16
CA PHE A 577 -8.56 -6.42 -2.90
C PHE A 577 -8.99 -6.71 -4.35
N ILE A 578 -8.19 -6.28 -5.31
CA ILE A 578 -8.46 -6.55 -6.73
C ILE A 578 -7.63 -7.74 -7.19
N GLY A 579 -6.32 -7.65 -7.05
CA GLY A 579 -5.44 -8.57 -7.75
C GLY A 579 -3.96 -8.34 -7.54
N VAL A 580 -3.18 -9.21 -8.15
CA VAL A 580 -1.71 -9.15 -8.19
C VAL A 580 -1.24 -8.94 -9.62
N MET A 581 -0.25 -8.08 -9.79
CA MET A 581 0.40 -7.81 -11.07
C MET A 581 1.20 -9.03 -11.53
N VAL A 582 0.81 -9.59 -12.66
CA VAL A 582 1.53 -10.69 -13.33
C VAL A 582 2.50 -10.17 -14.40
N SER A 583 2.31 -8.93 -14.85
CA SER A 583 3.21 -8.24 -15.77
C SER A 583 3.11 -6.73 -15.56
N LYS A 584 3.90 -5.95 -16.31
CA LYS A 584 3.92 -4.47 -16.23
C LYS A 584 2.56 -3.79 -16.49
N ASN A 585 1.64 -4.47 -17.15
CA ASN A 585 0.36 -3.90 -17.58
C ASN A 585 -0.82 -4.86 -17.41
N LEU A 586 -0.62 -5.99 -16.73
CA LEU A 586 -1.64 -7.02 -16.57
C LEU A 586 -1.72 -7.42 -15.11
N CYS A 587 -2.91 -7.27 -14.54
CA CYS A 587 -3.24 -7.72 -13.20
C CYS A 587 -4.12 -8.95 -13.31
N TYR A 588 -3.79 -10.00 -12.57
CA TYR A 588 -4.68 -11.14 -12.35
C TYR A 588 -5.64 -10.79 -11.22
N VAL A 589 -6.94 -10.87 -11.48
CA VAL A 589 -7.99 -10.52 -10.53
C VAL A 589 -8.28 -11.73 -9.64
N ILE A 590 -8.14 -11.58 -8.34
CA ILE A 590 -8.35 -12.69 -7.41
C ILE A 590 -9.86 -12.96 -7.27
N PRO A 591 -10.30 -14.22 -7.42
CA PRO A 591 -11.70 -14.58 -7.27
C PRO A 591 -12.17 -14.44 -5.81
N SER A 592 -13.48 -14.36 -5.61
CA SER A 592 -14.05 -14.22 -4.26
C SER A 592 -14.05 -15.52 -3.46
N GLU A 593 -13.91 -16.65 -4.15
CA GLU A 593 -13.87 -17.99 -3.57
C GLU A 593 -12.62 -18.71 -4.06
N MET A 594 -12.10 -19.63 -3.24
CA MET A 594 -10.98 -20.49 -3.66
C MET A 594 -11.40 -21.31 -4.89
N PRO A 595 -10.55 -21.40 -5.93
CA PRO A 595 -10.83 -22.27 -7.07
C PRO A 595 -11.01 -23.73 -6.65
N GLU A 596 -11.79 -24.50 -7.40
CA GLU A 596 -11.99 -25.91 -7.12
C GLU A 596 -10.68 -26.71 -7.24
N SER A 597 -10.47 -27.70 -6.37
CA SER A 597 -9.19 -28.41 -6.26
C SER A 597 -8.69 -29.11 -7.54
N SER A 598 -9.58 -29.37 -8.51
CA SER A 598 -9.23 -29.92 -9.83
C SER A 598 -8.47 -28.95 -10.74
N GLU A 599 -8.53 -27.63 -10.46
CA GLU A 599 -7.85 -26.58 -11.22
C GLU A 599 -6.53 -26.13 -10.57
N LEU A 600 -6.25 -26.67 -9.38
CA LEU A 600 -5.13 -26.25 -8.54
C LEU A 600 -3.99 -27.26 -8.59
N PHE A 601 -2.83 -26.82 -9.09
CA PHE A 601 -1.60 -27.60 -9.05
C PHE A 601 -0.93 -27.45 -7.68
N ARG A 602 -0.59 -28.56 -7.02
CA ARG A 602 0.18 -28.56 -5.77
C ARG A 602 1.66 -28.73 -6.08
N ILE A 603 2.52 -28.02 -5.36
CA ILE A 603 3.97 -28.25 -5.46
C ILE A 603 4.26 -29.72 -5.12
N PRO A 604 4.95 -30.47 -6.01
CA PRO A 604 5.41 -31.81 -5.69
C PRO A 604 6.54 -31.73 -4.65
N VAL A 605 6.23 -32.04 -3.39
CA VAL A 605 7.25 -32.19 -2.34
C VAL A 605 7.75 -33.63 -2.36
N ALA A 606 9.07 -33.80 -2.50
CA ALA A 606 9.68 -35.12 -2.44
C ALA A 606 9.40 -35.73 -1.06
N PRO A 607 8.89 -36.97 -0.98
CA PRO A 607 8.67 -37.62 0.31
C PRO A 607 10.00 -37.70 1.06
N GLN A 608 10.03 -37.19 2.30
CA GLN A 608 11.25 -37.25 3.11
C GLN A 608 11.77 -38.69 3.16
N PRO A 609 13.08 -38.93 2.91
CA PRO A 609 13.63 -40.28 2.79
C PRO A 609 13.31 -41.14 4.03
N GLY A 610 13.27 -40.53 5.22
CA GLY A 610 12.89 -41.21 6.47
C GLY A 610 11.47 -41.80 6.50
N GLN A 611 10.49 -41.23 5.81
CA GLN A 611 9.13 -41.79 5.77
C GLN A 611 9.03 -43.02 4.86
N GLN A 612 9.82 -43.08 3.78
CA GLN A 612 9.88 -44.28 2.93
C GLN A 612 10.56 -45.44 3.66
N TYR A 613 11.68 -45.18 4.36
CA TYR A 613 12.33 -46.19 5.20
C TYR A 613 11.46 -46.61 6.37
N PHE A 614 10.74 -45.69 7.03
CA PHE A 614 9.83 -46.01 8.12
C PHE A 614 8.61 -46.82 7.62
N ARG A 615 8.01 -46.47 6.48
CA ARG A 615 6.92 -47.26 5.88
C ARG A 615 7.39 -48.63 5.44
N ALA A 616 8.57 -48.74 4.82
CA ALA A 616 9.16 -50.01 4.45
C ALA A 616 9.46 -50.87 5.69
N PHE A 617 10.01 -50.28 6.75
CA PHE A 617 10.25 -50.93 8.03
C PHE A 617 8.96 -51.38 8.71
N VAL A 618 7.93 -50.53 8.76
CA VAL A 618 6.61 -50.87 9.34
C VAL A 618 5.95 -51.99 8.54
N ASN A 619 6.01 -51.95 7.20
CA ASN A 619 5.48 -53.02 6.35
C ASN A 619 6.23 -54.33 6.56
N ALA A 620 7.57 -54.29 6.60
CA ALA A 620 8.40 -55.45 6.90
C ALA A 620 8.13 -56.00 8.32
N ALA A 621 7.93 -55.13 9.31
CA ALA A 621 7.58 -55.52 10.67
C ALA A 621 6.17 -56.13 10.77
N ILE A 622 5.21 -55.63 9.99
CA ILE A 622 3.86 -56.19 9.86
C ILE A 622 3.93 -57.57 9.19
N GLU A 623 4.70 -57.72 8.11
CA GLU A 623 4.92 -59.02 7.46
C GLU A 623 5.61 -60.02 8.38
N ALA A 624 6.66 -59.61 9.09
CA ALA A 624 7.33 -60.43 10.09
C ALA A 624 6.38 -60.85 11.23
N ARG A 625 5.47 -59.97 11.67
CA ARG A 625 4.40 -60.33 12.62
C ARG A 625 3.40 -61.31 12.02
N LYS A 626 3.02 -61.16 10.75
CA LYS A 626 2.11 -62.07 10.06
C LYS A 626 2.74 -63.46 9.90
N THR A 627 4.01 -63.56 9.54
CA THR A 627 4.74 -64.83 9.44
C THR A 627 4.92 -65.49 10.81
N MET A 628 5.28 -64.73 11.85
CA MET A 628 5.34 -65.28 13.21
C MET A 628 3.99 -65.74 13.75
N ARG A 629 2.88 -65.08 13.39
CA ARG A 629 1.53 -65.54 13.74
C ARG A 629 1.11 -66.78 12.96
N LYS A 630 1.53 -66.92 11.69
CA LYS A 630 1.31 -68.13 10.89
C LYS A 630 2.08 -69.33 11.44
N ASN A 631 3.29 -69.12 11.96
CA ASN A 631 4.13 -70.19 12.52
C ASN A 631 3.78 -70.58 13.97
N LYS A 632 2.81 -69.90 14.60
CA LYS A 632 2.28 -70.23 15.94
C LYS A 632 0.96 -71.01 15.91
N ARG A 633 0.41 -71.26 14.73
CA ARG A 633 -0.64 -72.26 14.48
C ARG A 633 0.01 -73.46 13.82
#